data_AF-A0A453PYC8-F1
#
_entry.id   AF-A0A453PYC8-F1
#
_cell.length_a   1.000
_cell.length_b   1.000
_cell.length_c   1.000
_cell.angle_alpha   90.00
_cell.angle_beta   90.00
_cell.angle_gamma   90.00
#
_symmetry.space_group_name_H-M   'P 1'
#
loop_
_entity.id
_entity.type
_entity.pdbx_description
1 polymer ?
#
loop_
_entity_poly.entity_id
_entity_poly.type
_entity_poly.pdbx_seq_one_letter_code
_entity_poly.pdbx_strand_id
1 'polypeptide(L)'
;MDSGIERSGYYSIDEAIEDGIAPVPLSLDRTLDIQRTLDVIDHLFSCEATWHKGHTLAQTVFTCIYLMKMERISSHAVLNSFCRILRATCNSVISVVSTARTHEEEDLFTMSFGLPLNGEGDDKCLSVLNSVEETISRQLRACKSQALSKKKTLEEFESLQDNPELEEGYCRALLCRLRFRKHFHHVVTCMRKPQGRGLDLARKHVTSCLAELSSMLKSQEFLKSQSDITSQKGDESCTTASGCRPIGFDVSLNSRLLSPAPPRAVQILAWSDAIRYFEKLLHDLDIICALSLDPVLENVLHFIAQFQKSVPDLVPRAFLQNMYSVSYLCYSLLFPTYINNDAKIH
;
A
#
# COMPACT_ATOMS: atom_id res chain seq x y z
N MET A 1 -14.89 -3.99 -36.50
CA MET A 1 -13.59 -3.37 -36.83
C MET A 1 -12.57 -4.03 -35.94
N ASP A 2 -11.69 -4.79 -36.56
CA ASP A 2 -10.64 -5.57 -35.91
C ASP A 2 -9.50 -4.59 -35.57
N SER A 3 -9.63 -3.93 -34.41
CA SER A 3 -8.53 -3.17 -33.85
C SER A 3 -7.54 -4.18 -33.29
N GLY A 4 -6.45 -4.41 -34.03
CA GLY A 4 -5.33 -5.23 -33.64
C GLY A 4 -4.95 -4.98 -32.19
N ILE A 5 -5.42 -5.85 -31.30
CA ILE A 5 -4.93 -5.93 -29.93
C ILE A 5 -3.54 -6.51 -30.08
N GLU A 6 -2.52 -5.68 -29.89
CA GLU A 6 -1.19 -6.17 -29.55
C GLU A 6 -1.37 -7.15 -28.38
N ARG A 7 -1.20 -8.45 -28.66
CA ARG A 7 -1.30 -9.55 -27.69
C ARG A 7 -0.04 -9.57 -26.82
N SER A 8 0.31 -8.44 -26.22
CA SER A 8 1.51 -8.30 -25.39
C SER A 8 1.16 -8.52 -23.92
N GLY A 9 0.66 -9.71 -23.59
CA GLY A 9 0.24 -10.02 -22.22
C GLY A 9 -0.02 -11.51 -21.99
N TYR A 10 0.14 -11.93 -20.74
CA TYR A 10 -0.03 -13.31 -20.32
C TYR A 10 -1.51 -13.72 -20.26
N TYR A 11 -1.83 -14.91 -20.76
CA TYR A 11 -3.18 -15.48 -20.73
C TYR A 11 -3.49 -16.19 -19.42
N SER A 12 -2.53 -16.41 -18.53
CA SER A 12 -2.78 -16.89 -17.18
C SER A 12 -1.65 -16.50 -16.23
N ILE A 13 -1.94 -16.53 -14.94
CA ILE A 13 -0.91 -16.33 -13.90
C ILE A 13 0.14 -17.44 -13.99
N ASP A 14 -0.27 -18.67 -14.32
CA ASP A 14 0.63 -19.82 -14.38
C ASP A 14 1.60 -19.70 -15.57
N GLU A 15 1.14 -19.22 -16.73
CA GLU A 15 1.99 -18.89 -17.88
C GLU A 15 3.03 -17.81 -17.55
N ALA A 16 2.62 -16.72 -16.88
CA ALA A 16 3.53 -15.67 -16.44
C ALA A 16 4.61 -16.20 -15.47
N ILE A 17 4.24 -17.19 -14.66
CA ILE A 17 5.16 -17.84 -13.72
C ILE A 17 6.14 -18.76 -14.46
N GLU A 18 5.66 -19.54 -15.43
CA GLU A 18 6.49 -20.41 -16.27
C GLU A 18 7.53 -19.61 -17.07
N ASP A 19 7.15 -18.42 -17.55
CA ASP A 19 8.04 -17.46 -18.22
C ASP A 19 9.02 -16.75 -17.27
N GLY A 20 8.92 -17.00 -15.96
CA GLY A 20 9.87 -16.48 -14.97
C GLY A 20 9.67 -15.00 -14.59
N ILE A 21 8.47 -14.42 -14.81
CA ILE A 21 8.17 -13.02 -14.45
C ILE A 21 8.17 -12.82 -12.93
N ALA A 22 7.73 -13.83 -12.18
CA ALA A 22 7.67 -13.82 -10.71
C ALA A 22 8.50 -14.98 -10.13
N PRO A 23 9.85 -14.88 -10.17
CA PRO A 23 10.74 -15.88 -9.61
C PRO A 23 10.65 -15.92 -8.08
N VAL A 24 10.83 -17.10 -7.50
CA VAL A 24 10.94 -17.34 -6.06
C VAL A 24 12.08 -18.36 -5.82
N PRO A 25 13.19 -18.00 -5.13
CA PRO A 25 13.53 -16.66 -4.62
C PRO A 25 13.61 -15.61 -5.75
N LEU A 26 13.52 -14.33 -5.40
CA LEU A 26 13.54 -13.23 -6.38
C LEU A 26 14.91 -13.13 -7.06
N SER A 27 15.96 -13.60 -6.40
CA SER A 27 17.30 -13.83 -6.96
C SER A 27 18.00 -14.98 -6.23
N LEU A 28 18.97 -15.63 -6.88
CA LEU A 28 19.87 -16.57 -6.22
C LEU A 28 20.96 -15.87 -5.40
N ASP A 29 21.30 -14.63 -5.78
CA ASP A 29 22.13 -13.73 -4.98
C ASP A 29 21.26 -13.11 -3.88
N ARG A 30 21.61 -13.36 -2.61
CA ARG A 30 20.85 -12.90 -1.43
C ARG A 30 20.80 -11.39 -1.32
N THR A 31 21.85 -10.67 -1.75
CA THR A 31 21.87 -9.20 -1.74
C THR A 31 20.87 -8.66 -2.75
N LEU A 32 20.90 -9.21 -3.97
CA LEU A 32 19.96 -8.83 -5.02
C LEU A 32 18.52 -9.29 -4.70
N ASP A 33 18.35 -10.40 -4.00
CA ASP A 33 17.05 -10.90 -3.53
C ASP A 33 16.37 -9.92 -2.57
N ILE A 34 17.14 -9.41 -1.59
CA ILE A 34 16.67 -8.38 -0.65
C ILE A 34 16.38 -7.06 -1.36
N GLN A 35 17.22 -6.64 -2.29
CA GLN A 35 16.98 -5.44 -3.10
C GLN A 35 15.69 -5.57 -3.93
N ARG A 36 15.50 -6.69 -4.63
CA ARG A 36 14.28 -6.95 -5.40
C ARG A 36 13.04 -7.03 -4.51
N THR A 37 13.18 -7.57 -3.29
CA THR A 37 12.10 -7.56 -2.29
C THR A 37 11.67 -6.14 -1.94
N LEU A 38 12.62 -5.25 -1.70
CA LEU A 38 12.35 -3.83 -1.45
C LEU A 38 11.68 -3.16 -2.65
N ASP A 39 12.15 -3.45 -3.86
CA ASP A 39 11.57 -2.92 -5.09
C ASP A 39 10.12 -3.36 -5.31
N VAL A 40 9.81 -4.63 -5.01
CA VAL A 40 8.44 -5.17 -5.04
C VAL A 40 7.56 -4.48 -4.00
N ILE A 41 8.07 -4.30 -2.77
CA ILE A 41 7.34 -3.60 -1.70
C ILE A 41 7.07 -2.14 -2.08
N ASP A 42 8.04 -1.45 -2.66
CA ASP A 42 7.92 -0.04 -3.05
C ASP A 42 6.92 0.14 -4.20
N HIS A 43 6.95 -0.76 -5.18
CA HIS A 43 5.95 -0.74 -6.23
C HIS A 43 4.55 -1.07 -5.69
N LEU A 44 4.41 -1.95 -4.70
CA LEU A 44 3.12 -2.20 -4.04
C LEU A 44 2.56 -0.96 -3.33
N PHE A 45 3.41 -0.14 -2.70
CA PHE A 45 2.98 1.17 -2.18
C PHE A 45 2.46 2.07 -3.29
N SER A 46 3.18 2.13 -4.41
CA SER A 46 2.77 2.90 -5.58
C SER A 46 1.44 2.41 -6.18
N CYS A 47 1.24 1.09 -6.26
CA CYS A 47 -0.01 0.48 -6.69
C CYS A 47 -1.17 0.80 -5.73
N GLU A 48 -0.96 0.70 -4.42
CA GLU A 48 -2.00 1.01 -3.43
C GLU A 48 -2.38 2.50 -3.46
N ALA A 49 -1.41 3.40 -3.57
CA ALA A 49 -1.66 4.83 -3.74
C ALA A 49 -2.44 5.12 -5.04
N THR A 50 -2.08 4.44 -6.13
CA THR A 50 -2.77 4.56 -7.42
C THR A 50 -4.21 4.05 -7.33
N TRP A 51 -4.43 2.90 -6.69
CA TRP A 51 -5.77 2.37 -6.40
C TRP A 51 -6.59 3.40 -5.62
N HIS A 52 -6.01 3.98 -4.57
CA HIS A 52 -6.71 4.97 -3.76
C HIS A 52 -7.13 6.24 -4.51
N LYS A 53 -6.49 6.54 -5.64
CA LYS A 53 -6.83 7.66 -6.53
C LYS A 53 -7.99 7.36 -7.49
N GLY A 54 -8.64 6.21 -7.37
CA GLY A 54 -9.86 5.87 -8.12
C GLY A 54 -9.63 4.88 -9.27
N HIS A 55 -8.44 4.27 -9.36
CA HIS A 55 -8.20 3.16 -10.28
C HIS A 55 -8.74 1.85 -9.71
N THR A 56 -8.87 0.81 -10.53
CA THR A 56 -9.36 -0.50 -10.06
C THR A 56 -8.25 -1.27 -9.35
N LEU A 57 -8.64 -2.10 -8.39
CA LEU A 57 -7.71 -2.97 -7.66
C LEU A 57 -7.03 -3.99 -8.59
N ALA A 58 -7.78 -4.48 -9.58
CA ALA A 58 -7.33 -5.39 -10.65
C ALA A 58 -6.17 -4.81 -11.48
N GLN A 59 -6.21 -3.52 -11.79
CA GLN A 59 -5.19 -2.85 -12.63
C GLN A 59 -4.02 -2.27 -11.83
N THR A 60 -4.03 -2.40 -10.51
CA THR A 60 -3.03 -1.80 -9.62
C THR A 60 -2.42 -2.84 -8.69
N VAL A 61 -2.94 -3.02 -7.48
CA VAL A 61 -2.37 -3.87 -6.43
C VAL A 61 -2.34 -5.34 -6.86
N PHE A 62 -3.37 -5.82 -7.55
CA PHE A 62 -3.48 -7.22 -7.99
C PHE A 62 -2.82 -7.49 -9.35
N THR A 63 -2.03 -6.55 -9.87
CA THR A 63 -1.05 -6.86 -10.93
C THR A 63 0.15 -7.63 -10.38
N CYS A 64 0.35 -7.62 -9.05
CA CYS A 64 1.39 -8.36 -8.35
C CYS A 64 1.09 -9.85 -8.31
N ILE A 65 1.86 -10.64 -9.06
CA ILE A 65 1.75 -12.10 -9.10
C ILE A 65 2.03 -12.72 -7.72
N TYR A 66 2.97 -12.14 -6.95
CA TYR A 66 3.29 -12.59 -5.60
C TYR A 66 2.09 -12.47 -4.64
N LEU A 67 1.29 -11.42 -4.78
CA LEU A 67 0.06 -11.22 -4.01
C LEU A 67 -1.05 -12.19 -4.45
N MET A 68 -1.15 -12.46 -5.76
CA MET A 68 -2.15 -13.38 -6.31
C MET A 68 -1.84 -14.86 -5.98
N LYS A 69 -0.58 -15.23 -5.83
CA LYS A 69 -0.11 -16.61 -5.57
C LYS A 69 0.72 -16.67 -4.29
N MET A 70 0.10 -16.30 -3.16
CA MET A 70 0.81 -16.20 -1.88
C MET A 70 1.42 -17.52 -1.38
N GLU A 71 0.89 -18.68 -1.80
CA GLU A 71 1.45 -19.99 -1.46
C GLU A 71 2.92 -20.11 -1.91
N ARG A 72 3.26 -19.54 -3.08
CA ARG A 72 4.60 -19.61 -3.65
C ARG A 72 5.64 -18.84 -2.84
N ILE A 73 5.23 -17.75 -2.20
CA ILE A 73 6.13 -16.91 -1.40
C ILE A 73 6.15 -17.33 0.07
N SER A 74 5.56 -18.47 0.46
CA SER A 74 5.48 -18.90 1.87
C SER A 74 6.85 -19.07 2.55
N SER A 75 7.88 -19.44 1.80
CA SER A 75 9.27 -19.51 2.29
C SER A 75 9.94 -18.14 2.41
N HIS A 76 9.44 -17.13 1.69
CA HIS A 76 9.98 -15.78 1.68
C HIS A 76 9.29 -14.92 2.76
N ALA A 77 9.72 -15.06 4.02
CA ALA A 77 9.05 -14.49 5.18
C ALA A 77 8.71 -12.98 5.07
N VAL A 78 9.65 -12.16 4.59
CA VAL A 78 9.45 -10.71 4.42
C VAL A 78 8.32 -10.40 3.47
N LEU A 79 8.44 -10.84 2.20
CA LEU A 79 7.44 -10.59 1.17
C LEU A 79 6.08 -11.21 1.54
N ASN A 80 6.07 -12.43 2.08
CA ASN A 80 4.85 -13.11 2.51
C ASN A 80 4.11 -12.32 3.61
N SER A 81 4.83 -11.90 4.64
CA SER A 81 4.24 -11.15 5.75
C SER A 81 3.68 -9.81 5.28
N PHE A 82 4.40 -9.11 4.39
CA PHE A 82 3.96 -7.83 3.82
C PHE A 82 2.73 -7.99 2.92
N CYS A 83 2.72 -8.96 2.00
CA CYS A 83 1.60 -9.22 1.10
C CYS A 83 0.33 -9.61 1.88
N ARG A 84 0.44 -10.43 2.93
CA ARG A 84 -0.68 -10.82 3.80
C ARG A 84 -1.36 -9.61 4.44
N ILE A 85 -0.57 -8.74 5.09
CA ILE A 85 -1.14 -7.56 5.74
C ILE A 85 -1.63 -6.51 4.74
N LEU A 86 -0.98 -6.38 3.57
CA LEU A 86 -1.45 -5.52 2.49
C LEU A 86 -2.84 -5.98 2.03
N ARG A 87 -3.01 -7.27 1.73
CA ARG A 87 -4.32 -7.84 1.36
C ARG A 87 -5.39 -7.59 2.40
N ALA A 88 -5.10 -7.86 3.68
CA ALA A 88 -6.03 -7.62 4.79
C ALA A 88 -6.38 -6.12 4.94
N THR A 89 -5.44 -5.23 4.65
CA THR A 89 -5.64 -3.77 4.68
C THR A 89 -6.50 -3.33 3.50
N CYS A 90 -6.23 -3.78 2.28
CA CYS A 90 -7.08 -3.52 1.11
C CYS A 90 -8.52 -3.97 1.37
N ASN A 91 -8.72 -5.18 1.88
CA ASN A 91 -10.05 -5.68 2.22
C ASN A 91 -10.75 -4.82 3.30
N SER A 92 -9.99 -4.35 4.30
CA SER A 92 -10.52 -3.44 5.32
C SER A 92 -10.92 -2.08 4.74
N VAL A 93 -10.12 -1.52 3.83
CA VAL A 93 -10.41 -0.25 3.15
C VAL A 93 -11.62 -0.40 2.22
N ILE A 94 -11.72 -1.49 1.46
CA ILE A 94 -12.92 -1.81 0.65
C ILE A 94 -14.16 -1.86 1.54
N SER A 95 -14.10 -2.58 2.66
CA SER A 95 -15.23 -2.65 3.60
C SER A 95 -15.66 -1.27 4.10
N VAL A 96 -14.71 -0.37 4.39
CA VAL A 96 -14.98 1.02 4.79
C VAL A 96 -15.68 1.78 3.66
N VAL A 97 -15.13 1.74 2.45
CA VAL A 97 -15.68 2.47 1.28
C VAL A 97 -17.06 1.93 0.90
N SER A 98 -17.23 0.62 0.83
CA SER A 98 -18.54 0.01 0.54
C SER A 98 -19.61 0.36 1.57
N THR A 99 -19.25 0.50 2.85
CA THR A 99 -20.21 0.90 3.91
C THR A 99 -20.60 2.38 3.79
N ALA A 100 -19.71 3.21 3.25
CA ALA A 100 -19.94 4.63 3.04
C ALA A 100 -20.93 4.94 1.89
N ARG A 101 -21.55 3.95 1.24
CA ARG A 101 -22.56 4.15 0.16
C ARG A 101 -22.12 5.17 -0.90
N THR A 102 -20.88 5.06 -1.33
CA THR A 102 -20.25 5.89 -2.36
C THR A 102 -20.98 5.77 -3.71
N HIS A 103 -20.97 6.83 -4.53
CA HIS A 103 -21.72 6.89 -5.80
C HIS A 103 -21.27 5.81 -6.82
N GLU A 104 -22.07 5.58 -7.89
CA GLU A 104 -21.77 4.59 -8.94
C GLU A 104 -20.36 4.73 -9.58
N GLU A 105 -19.81 5.95 -9.66
CA GLU A 105 -18.44 6.18 -10.17
C GLU A 105 -17.34 5.66 -9.22
N GLU A 106 -17.65 5.52 -7.94
CA GLU A 106 -16.77 4.99 -6.89
C GLU A 106 -16.98 3.47 -6.69
N ASP A 107 -17.94 2.84 -7.40
CA ASP A 107 -18.12 1.38 -7.37
C ASP A 107 -16.86 0.67 -7.88
N LEU A 108 -16.22 1.20 -8.93
CA LEU A 108 -14.96 0.68 -9.50
C LEU A 108 -13.85 0.50 -8.44
N PHE A 109 -13.86 1.29 -7.38
CA PHE A 109 -12.92 1.18 -6.27
C PHE A 109 -13.11 -0.12 -5.49
N THR A 110 -14.37 -0.50 -5.26
CA THR A 110 -14.76 -1.65 -4.43
C THR A 110 -14.94 -2.94 -5.23
N MET A 111 -15.01 -2.85 -6.56
CA MET A 111 -15.11 -4.00 -7.46
C MET A 111 -13.88 -4.90 -7.32
N SER A 112 -14.10 -6.06 -6.70
CA SER A 112 -13.08 -7.08 -6.51
C SER A 112 -12.94 -8.03 -7.68
N PHE A 113 -13.95 -8.14 -8.57
CA PHE A 113 -13.95 -9.04 -9.74
C PHE A 113 -13.51 -10.49 -9.42
N GLY A 114 -13.78 -11.01 -8.22
CA GLY A 114 -13.35 -12.35 -7.81
C GLY A 114 -11.85 -12.48 -7.47
N LEU A 115 -11.13 -11.36 -7.34
CA LEU A 115 -9.74 -11.33 -6.89
C LEU A 115 -9.60 -11.93 -5.48
N PRO A 116 -8.47 -12.58 -5.16
CA PRO A 116 -8.24 -13.22 -3.87
C PRO A 116 -7.96 -12.18 -2.79
N LEU A 117 -9.00 -11.43 -2.38
CA LEU A 117 -8.98 -10.37 -1.36
C LEU A 117 -9.01 -10.90 0.08
N ASN A 118 -9.37 -12.18 0.25
CA ASN A 118 -9.33 -12.89 1.51
C ASN A 118 -8.68 -14.25 1.24
N GLY A 119 -7.86 -14.72 2.17
CA GLY A 119 -7.38 -16.09 2.18
C GLY A 119 -7.12 -16.60 3.59
N GLU A 120 -6.84 -17.89 3.66
CA GLU A 120 -6.59 -18.57 4.93
C GLU A 120 -5.37 -17.96 5.65
N GLY A 121 -5.53 -17.64 6.94
CA GLY A 121 -4.47 -17.05 7.77
C GLY A 121 -4.35 -15.53 7.74
N ASP A 122 -5.21 -14.81 7.01
CA ASP A 122 -5.22 -13.33 7.01
C ASP A 122 -5.57 -12.74 8.39
N ASP A 123 -6.30 -13.48 9.22
CA ASP A 123 -6.55 -13.17 10.63
C ASP A 123 -5.25 -13.08 11.46
N LYS A 124 -4.20 -13.76 11.03
CA LYS A 124 -2.88 -13.78 11.65
C LYS A 124 -1.88 -12.85 10.96
N CYS A 125 -2.29 -12.01 10.01
CA CYS A 125 -1.36 -11.17 9.24
C CYS A 125 -0.45 -10.30 10.14
N LEU A 126 -1.01 -9.71 11.21
CA LEU A 126 -0.25 -8.91 12.17
C LEU A 126 0.77 -9.72 12.96
N SER A 127 0.44 -10.92 13.42
CA SER A 127 1.37 -11.74 14.21
C SER A 127 2.54 -12.23 13.35
N VAL A 128 2.28 -12.60 12.10
CA VAL A 128 3.31 -12.98 11.13
C VAL A 128 4.23 -11.80 10.83
N LEU A 129 3.68 -10.62 10.55
CA LEU A 129 4.48 -9.40 10.30
C LEU A 129 5.33 -9.02 11.52
N ASN A 130 4.76 -9.03 12.72
CA ASN A 130 5.48 -8.72 13.96
C ASN A 130 6.66 -9.67 14.21
N SER A 131 6.50 -10.97 13.90
CA SER A 131 7.60 -11.94 14.01
C SER A 131 8.77 -11.59 13.08
N VAL A 132 8.47 -11.25 11.82
CA VAL A 132 9.48 -10.84 10.84
C VAL A 132 10.14 -9.52 11.25
N GLU A 133 9.35 -8.52 11.65
CA GLU A 133 9.87 -7.23 12.12
C GLU A 133 10.79 -7.39 13.32
N GLU A 134 10.44 -8.23 14.30
CA GLU A 134 11.26 -8.45 15.48
C GLU A 134 12.56 -9.17 15.13
N THR A 135 12.52 -10.13 14.20
CA THR A 135 13.74 -10.79 13.68
C THR A 135 14.68 -9.80 13.03
N ILE A 136 14.20 -8.94 12.12
CA ILE A 136 15.02 -7.91 11.48
C ILE A 136 15.47 -6.84 12.51
N SER A 137 14.65 -6.56 13.52
CA SER A 137 15.02 -5.63 14.60
C SER A 137 16.15 -6.19 15.47
N ARG A 138 16.14 -7.48 15.78
CA ARG A 138 17.26 -8.18 16.45
C ARG A 138 18.52 -8.14 15.59
N GLN A 139 18.38 -8.43 14.30
CA GLN A 139 19.45 -8.33 13.30
C GLN A 139 20.14 -6.97 13.35
N LEU A 140 19.36 -5.90 13.23
CA LEU A 140 19.87 -4.52 13.24
C LEU A 140 20.59 -4.17 14.56
N ARG A 141 20.10 -4.68 15.70
CA ARG A 141 20.76 -4.49 17.00
C ARG A 141 22.09 -5.25 17.07
N ALA A 142 22.16 -6.45 16.51
CA ALA A 142 23.37 -7.25 16.43
C ALA A 142 24.43 -6.60 15.52
N CYS A 143 24.05 -6.05 14.37
CA CYS A 143 24.97 -5.31 13.50
C CYS A 143 25.63 -4.13 14.22
N LYS A 144 24.84 -3.36 14.98
CA LYS A 144 25.35 -2.20 15.75
C LYS A 144 26.28 -2.61 16.89
N SER A 145 25.98 -3.70 17.59
CA SER A 145 26.81 -4.17 18.70
C SER A 145 28.16 -4.73 18.20
N GLN A 146 28.18 -5.39 17.05
CA GLN A 146 29.40 -5.87 16.40
C GLN A 146 30.29 -4.73 15.87
N ALA A 147 29.70 -3.64 15.39
CA ALA A 147 30.46 -2.44 15.01
C ALA A 147 31.14 -1.77 16.23
N LEU A 148 30.53 -1.85 17.41
CA LEU A 148 31.02 -1.24 18.65
C LEU A 148 31.99 -2.14 19.44
N SER A 149 31.80 -3.46 19.36
CA SER A 149 32.59 -4.46 20.07
C SER A 149 33.21 -5.39 19.04
N LYS A 150 34.53 -5.33 18.83
CA LYS A 150 35.30 -6.24 17.95
C LYS A 150 35.26 -7.73 18.37
N LYS A 151 34.23 -8.15 19.09
CA LYS A 151 34.05 -9.50 19.63
C LYS A 151 32.83 -10.12 18.97
N LYS A 152 33.07 -11.13 18.14
CA LYS A 152 32.05 -11.93 17.44
C LYS A 152 31.20 -12.66 18.48
N THR A 153 30.02 -12.15 18.80
CA THR A 153 29.04 -12.87 19.62
C THR A 153 28.53 -14.07 18.85
N LEU A 154 28.50 -15.22 19.52
CA LEU A 154 28.23 -16.55 18.98
C LEU A 154 26.72 -16.84 18.88
N GLU A 155 25.90 -15.83 18.55
CA GLU A 155 24.49 -16.03 18.23
C GLU A 155 24.38 -16.13 16.71
N GLU A 156 23.96 -17.30 16.21
CA GLU A 156 23.66 -17.55 14.79
C GLU A 156 22.45 -16.71 14.36
N PHE A 157 22.68 -15.42 14.12
CA PHE A 157 21.75 -14.60 13.35
C PHE A 157 21.99 -14.85 11.87
N GLU A 158 20.97 -15.34 11.17
CA GLU A 158 21.02 -15.47 9.73
C GLU A 158 21.04 -14.07 9.11
N SER A 159 22.11 -13.72 8.39
CA SER A 159 22.23 -12.45 7.67
C SER A 159 21.05 -12.24 6.73
N LEU A 160 20.64 -11.00 6.45
CA LEU A 160 19.67 -10.76 5.36
C LEU A 160 20.33 -11.01 3.99
N GLN A 161 21.62 -10.69 3.89
CA GLN A 161 22.39 -10.80 2.65
C GLN A 161 23.84 -11.25 2.93
N ASP A 162 24.70 -11.25 1.92
CA ASP A 162 26.08 -11.75 2.02
C ASP A 162 27.18 -10.70 2.28
N ASN A 163 26.92 -9.40 2.04
CA ASN A 163 27.82 -8.27 2.29
C ASN A 163 27.57 -7.55 3.65
N PRO A 164 28.38 -7.78 4.69
CA PRO A 164 28.17 -7.21 6.03
C PRO A 164 28.08 -5.67 6.10
N GLU A 165 28.71 -4.96 5.17
CA GLU A 165 28.72 -3.48 5.15
C GLU A 165 27.34 -2.90 4.79
N LEU A 166 26.54 -3.64 4.03
CA LEU A 166 25.21 -3.20 3.59
C LEU A 166 24.09 -3.64 4.54
N GLU A 167 24.40 -4.49 5.52
CA GLU A 167 23.40 -5.21 6.34
C GLU A 167 22.57 -4.23 7.17
N GLU A 168 23.23 -3.23 7.77
CA GLU A 168 22.54 -2.18 8.51
C GLU A 168 21.58 -1.37 7.62
N GLY A 169 22.01 -1.03 6.40
CA GLY A 169 21.21 -0.27 5.43
C GLY A 169 19.96 -1.03 5.02
N TYR A 170 20.10 -2.31 4.63
CA TYR A 170 18.97 -3.16 4.25
C TYR A 170 18.01 -3.44 5.41
N CYS A 171 18.53 -3.70 6.62
CA CYS A 171 17.70 -3.85 7.81
C CYS A 171 16.83 -2.61 8.06
N ARG A 172 17.42 -1.40 7.98
CA ARG A 172 16.69 -0.14 8.18
C ARG A 172 15.66 0.10 7.08
N ALA A 173 16.03 -0.17 5.82
CA ALA A 173 15.15 -0.01 4.68
C ALA A 173 13.92 -0.93 4.78
N LEU A 174 14.11 -2.20 5.18
CA LEU A 174 13.00 -3.13 5.38
C LEU A 174 12.15 -2.75 6.60
N LEU A 175 12.76 -2.43 7.74
CA LEU A 175 12.02 -2.14 8.97
C LEU A 175 11.07 -0.98 8.81
N CYS A 176 11.48 0.12 8.16
CA CYS A 176 10.56 1.25 7.98
C CYS A 176 9.33 0.89 7.15
N ARG A 177 9.50 0.07 6.10
CA ARG A 177 8.39 -0.42 5.26
C ARG A 177 7.45 -1.36 6.02
N LEU A 178 8.00 -2.32 6.76
CA LEU A 178 7.20 -3.25 7.57
C LEU A 178 6.46 -2.53 8.69
N ARG A 179 7.12 -1.60 9.40
CA ARG A 179 6.52 -0.82 10.49
C ARG A 179 5.46 0.14 10.00
N PHE A 180 5.69 0.84 8.89
CA PHE A 180 4.65 1.63 8.26
C PHE A 180 3.43 0.77 7.97
N ARG A 181 3.62 -0.38 7.32
CA ARG A 181 2.52 -1.27 6.95
C ARG A 181 1.74 -1.75 8.17
N LYS A 182 2.43 -2.13 9.24
CA LYS A 182 1.85 -2.48 10.54
C LYS A 182 1.00 -1.33 11.11
N HIS A 183 1.58 -0.14 11.18
CA HIS A 183 0.91 1.03 11.76
C HIS A 183 -0.27 1.47 10.91
N PHE A 184 -0.15 1.46 9.59
CA PHE A 184 -1.23 1.83 8.67
C PHE A 184 -2.42 0.87 8.80
N HIS A 185 -2.16 -0.44 8.90
CA HIS A 185 -3.20 -1.42 9.22
C HIS A 185 -3.87 -1.12 10.57
N HIS A 186 -3.11 -0.71 11.58
CA HIS A 186 -3.68 -0.29 12.86
C HIS A 186 -4.52 1.00 12.77
N VAL A 187 -4.11 1.99 11.96
CA VAL A 187 -4.94 3.18 11.70
C VAL A 187 -6.30 2.77 11.15
N VAL A 188 -6.30 1.98 10.07
CA VAL A 188 -7.53 1.48 9.40
C VAL A 188 -8.42 0.70 10.37
N THR A 189 -7.86 -0.22 11.16
CA THR A 189 -8.64 -1.04 12.10
C THR A 189 -9.13 -0.26 13.32
N CYS A 190 -8.35 0.70 13.83
CA CYS A 190 -8.75 1.52 14.97
C CYS A 190 -9.87 2.50 14.60
N MET A 191 -9.78 3.16 13.44
CA MET A 191 -10.81 4.09 12.98
C MET A 191 -12.15 3.39 12.68
N ARG A 192 -12.14 2.09 12.39
CA ARG A 192 -13.36 1.28 12.21
C ARG A 192 -14.07 0.93 13.52
N LYS A 193 -13.47 1.17 14.69
CA LYS A 193 -14.11 0.85 15.97
C LYS A 193 -15.34 1.75 16.16
N PRO A 194 -16.48 1.19 16.62
CA PRO A 194 -17.71 1.96 16.76
C PRO A 194 -17.55 3.09 17.77
N GLN A 195 -18.32 4.16 17.57
CA GLN A 195 -18.38 5.31 18.50
C GLN A 195 -17.02 5.97 18.76
N GLY A 196 -16.10 5.94 17.78
CA GLY A 196 -14.81 6.62 17.89
C GLY A 196 -13.85 6.06 18.94
N ARG A 197 -14.12 4.87 19.53
CA ARG A 197 -13.29 4.29 20.60
C ARG A 197 -11.84 4.00 20.22
N GLY A 198 -11.52 4.03 18.93
CA GLY A 198 -10.16 3.81 18.43
C GLY A 198 -9.43 5.06 17.98
N LEU A 199 -10.03 6.25 17.98
CA LEU A 199 -9.45 7.43 17.35
C LEU A 199 -8.14 7.87 18.00
N ASP A 200 -8.06 7.92 19.34
CA ASP A 200 -6.82 8.28 20.03
C ASP A 200 -5.66 7.33 19.72
N LEU A 201 -5.95 6.03 19.60
CA LEU A 201 -4.95 5.03 19.23
C LEU A 201 -4.59 5.13 17.75
N ALA A 202 -5.56 5.41 16.88
CA ALA A 202 -5.31 5.68 15.47
C ALA A 202 -4.35 6.85 15.28
N ARG A 203 -4.52 7.96 16.02
CA ARG A 203 -3.59 9.10 15.99
C ARG A 203 -2.16 8.73 16.35
N LYS A 204 -1.97 7.92 17.39
CA LYS A 204 -0.63 7.42 17.76
C LYS A 204 0.00 6.64 16.60
N HIS A 205 -0.79 5.80 15.93
CA HIS A 205 -0.33 5.05 14.76
C HIS A 205 -0.09 5.94 13.54
N VAL A 206 -0.88 7.00 13.33
CA VAL A 206 -0.63 8.00 12.28
C VAL A 206 0.74 8.65 12.48
N THR A 207 1.05 9.09 13.70
CA THR A 207 2.37 9.66 14.03
C THR A 207 3.49 8.66 13.75
N SER A 208 3.31 7.38 14.11
CA SER A 208 4.28 6.34 13.78
C SER A 208 4.43 6.14 12.26
N CYS A 209 3.34 6.13 11.49
CA CYS A 209 3.42 6.05 10.03
C CYS A 209 4.21 7.21 9.42
N LEU A 210 3.97 8.44 9.85
CA LEU A 210 4.70 9.62 9.35
C LEU A 210 6.21 9.54 9.65
N ALA A 211 6.58 9.04 10.84
CA ALA A 211 7.98 8.79 11.18
C ALA A 211 8.62 7.71 10.30
N GLU A 212 7.87 6.65 9.97
CA GLU A 212 8.35 5.59 9.08
C GLU A 212 8.46 6.05 7.62
N LEU A 213 7.53 6.86 7.10
CA LEU A 213 7.64 7.49 5.77
C LEU A 213 8.90 8.35 5.67
N SER A 214 9.17 9.15 6.70
CA SER A 214 10.40 9.95 6.79
C SER A 214 11.65 9.07 6.75
N SER A 215 11.59 7.88 7.35
CA SER A 215 12.68 6.91 7.35
C SER A 215 12.83 6.20 6.00
N MET A 216 11.74 5.94 5.28
CA MET A 216 11.78 5.42 3.91
C MET A 216 12.48 6.40 2.97
N LEU A 217 12.13 7.69 3.03
CA LEU A 217 12.79 8.73 2.23
C LEU A 217 14.29 8.80 2.51
N LYS A 218 14.70 8.72 3.78
CA LYS A 218 16.13 8.66 4.16
C LYS A 218 16.84 7.42 3.63
N SER A 219 16.15 6.27 3.57
CA SER A 219 16.73 5.03 3.02
C SER A 219 16.94 5.08 1.50
N GLN A 220 16.34 6.05 0.79
CA GLN A 220 16.36 6.12 -0.66
C GLN A 220 17.78 6.31 -1.22
N GLU A 221 18.59 7.16 -0.59
CA GLU A 221 19.97 7.41 -1.02
C GLU A 221 20.81 6.13 -0.98
N PHE A 222 20.70 5.37 0.12
CA PHE A 222 21.34 4.07 0.26
C PHE A 222 20.87 3.09 -0.83
N LEU A 223 19.57 2.99 -1.09
CA LEU A 223 19.05 2.05 -2.10
C LEU A 223 19.48 2.41 -3.53
N LYS A 224 19.55 3.72 -3.85
CA LYS A 224 20.05 4.20 -5.14
C LYS A 224 21.54 3.96 -5.32
N SER A 225 22.33 3.97 -4.25
CA SER A 225 23.77 3.69 -4.38
C SER A 225 24.06 2.20 -4.61
N GLN A 226 23.10 1.31 -4.33
CA GLN A 226 23.23 -0.13 -4.58
C GLN A 226 22.66 -0.56 -5.95
N SER A 227 21.94 0.30 -6.67
CA SER A 227 21.46 -0.02 -8.02
C SER A 227 22.58 0.16 -9.04
N ASP A 228 23.24 -0.94 -9.42
CA ASP A 228 24.26 -0.96 -10.46
C ASP A 228 23.77 -0.35 -11.79
N ILE A 229 24.68 0.37 -12.45
CA ILE A 229 24.51 1.14 -13.71
C ILE A 229 23.95 0.32 -14.89
N THR A 230 23.91 -1.01 -14.78
CA THR A 230 23.47 -1.96 -15.82
C THR A 230 22.02 -2.43 -15.70
N SER A 231 21.32 -2.15 -14.60
CA SER A 231 19.89 -2.46 -14.48
C SER A 231 19.06 -1.29 -14.99
N GLN A 232 18.37 -1.49 -16.12
CA GLN A 232 17.41 -0.61 -16.80
C GLN A 232 17.02 0.61 -15.95
N LYS A 233 17.79 1.72 -16.05
CA LYS A 233 17.45 2.98 -15.40
C LYS A 233 16.02 3.31 -15.80
N GLY A 234 15.12 3.32 -14.80
CA GLY A 234 13.77 3.80 -15.01
C GLY A 234 13.81 5.26 -15.43
N ASP A 235 12.87 5.65 -16.28
CA ASP A 235 12.55 7.03 -16.60
C ASP A 235 12.24 7.83 -15.31
N GLU A 236 12.02 9.15 -15.40
CA GLU A 236 11.62 10.00 -14.25
C GLU A 236 10.39 9.46 -13.48
N SER A 237 9.61 8.55 -14.08
CA SER A 237 8.44 7.87 -13.54
C SER A 237 8.73 6.62 -12.68
N CYS A 238 9.92 6.48 -12.08
CA CYS A 238 10.24 5.25 -11.35
C CYS A 238 9.34 5.04 -10.11
N THR A 239 8.81 3.83 -9.97
CA THR A 239 7.87 3.42 -8.92
C THR A 239 8.55 2.85 -7.66
N THR A 240 9.88 2.76 -7.63
CA THR A 240 10.66 2.18 -6.52
C THR A 240 11.67 3.18 -5.96
N ALA A 241 12.08 3.02 -4.69
CA ALA A 241 13.04 3.92 -4.08
C ALA A 241 14.45 3.79 -4.71
N SER A 242 14.84 2.59 -5.11
CA SER A 242 16.15 2.28 -5.70
C SER A 242 16.34 2.84 -7.11
N GLY A 243 15.24 3.19 -7.80
CA GLY A 243 15.25 3.58 -9.21
C GLY A 243 15.12 2.39 -10.17
N CYS A 244 15.09 1.15 -9.67
CA CYS A 244 14.96 -0.07 -10.48
C CYS A 244 13.51 -0.37 -10.86
N ARG A 245 13.32 -1.06 -11.98
CA ARG A 245 12.02 -1.64 -12.33
C ARG A 245 11.73 -2.84 -11.42
N PRO A 246 10.52 -2.93 -10.84
CA PRO A 246 10.13 -4.07 -10.03
C PRO A 246 9.87 -5.30 -10.91
N ILE A 247 9.96 -6.48 -10.32
CA ILE A 247 9.65 -7.77 -10.96
C ILE A 247 8.34 -8.34 -10.41
N GLY A 248 7.73 -9.29 -11.12
CA GLY A 248 6.52 -9.99 -10.67
C GLY A 248 5.21 -9.19 -10.81
N PHE A 249 5.16 -8.18 -11.67
CA PHE A 249 3.96 -7.39 -11.96
C PHE A 249 3.58 -7.48 -13.42
N ASP A 250 2.29 -7.69 -13.68
CA ASP A 250 1.73 -7.67 -15.03
C ASP A 250 0.28 -7.14 -15.02
N VAL A 251 0.03 -6.09 -15.80
CA VAL A 251 -1.28 -5.40 -15.85
C VAL A 251 -2.28 -6.16 -16.72
N SER A 252 -1.78 -6.96 -17.68
CA SER A 252 -2.61 -7.69 -18.64
C SER A 252 -3.34 -8.89 -18.02
N LEU A 253 -2.81 -9.46 -16.94
CA LEU A 253 -3.38 -10.64 -16.25
C LEU A 253 -4.86 -10.48 -15.89
N ASN A 254 -5.24 -9.28 -15.46
CA ASN A 254 -6.61 -8.97 -15.02
C ASN A 254 -7.45 -8.27 -16.09
N SER A 255 -6.94 -8.09 -17.32
CA SER A 255 -7.65 -7.39 -18.40
C SER A 255 -9.03 -7.98 -18.70
N ARG A 256 -9.19 -9.30 -18.57
CA ARG A 256 -10.45 -10.04 -18.78
C ARG A 256 -11.46 -9.88 -17.63
N LEU A 257 -11.01 -9.45 -16.45
CA LEU A 257 -11.89 -9.16 -15.32
C LEU A 257 -12.59 -7.80 -15.48
N LEU A 258 -12.04 -6.93 -16.31
CA LEU A 258 -12.55 -5.58 -16.52
C LEU A 258 -13.71 -5.61 -17.52
N SER A 259 -14.71 -4.76 -17.28
CA SER A 259 -15.78 -4.53 -18.26
C SER A 259 -15.21 -4.07 -19.60
N PRO A 260 -15.87 -4.37 -20.74
CA PRO A 260 -15.46 -3.91 -22.07
C PRO A 260 -15.69 -2.40 -22.23
N ALA A 261 -14.91 -1.62 -21.49
CA ALA A 261 -14.74 -0.19 -21.67
C ALA A 261 -13.44 0.05 -22.46
N PRO A 262 -13.28 1.20 -23.12
CA PRO A 262 -12.02 1.54 -23.79
C PRO A 262 -10.85 1.37 -22.81
N PRO A 263 -9.73 0.73 -23.22
CA PRO A 263 -8.62 0.47 -22.32
C PRO A 263 -8.01 1.79 -21.87
N ARG A 264 -8.35 2.23 -20.65
CA ARG A 264 -7.61 3.29 -19.96
C ARG A 264 -6.36 2.65 -19.39
N ALA A 265 -5.22 2.91 -20.02
CA ALA A 265 -3.92 2.51 -19.49
C ALA A 265 -3.74 3.19 -18.12
N VAL A 266 -3.68 2.38 -17.06
CA VAL A 266 -3.43 2.89 -15.70
C VAL A 266 -1.94 3.17 -15.57
N GLN A 267 -1.60 4.41 -15.28
CA GLN A 267 -0.23 4.79 -14.94
C GLN A 267 -0.06 4.68 -13.43
N ILE A 268 0.80 3.77 -13.00
CA ILE A 268 1.16 3.63 -11.58
C ILE A 268 1.93 4.88 -11.16
N LEU A 269 1.58 5.45 -10.00
CA LEU A 269 2.24 6.60 -9.42
C LEU A 269 3.75 6.35 -9.26
N ALA A 270 4.56 7.38 -9.52
CA ALA A 270 5.97 7.32 -9.18
C ALA A 270 6.16 7.20 -7.66
N TRP A 271 7.29 6.64 -7.23
CA TRP A 271 7.60 6.41 -5.81
C TRP A 271 7.43 7.67 -4.95
N SER A 272 7.92 8.81 -5.42
CA SER A 272 7.80 10.08 -4.72
C SER A 272 6.35 10.53 -4.56
N ASP A 273 5.51 10.30 -5.56
CA ASP A 273 4.10 10.68 -5.52
C ASP A 273 3.29 9.73 -4.65
N ALA A 274 3.65 8.44 -4.62
CA ALA A 274 3.09 7.48 -3.68
C ALA A 274 3.38 7.88 -2.22
N ILE A 275 4.62 8.26 -1.90
CA ILE A 275 4.97 8.72 -0.55
C ILE A 275 4.21 10.01 -0.18
N ARG A 276 4.14 11.00 -1.08
CA ARG A 276 3.36 12.22 -0.87
C ARG A 276 1.87 11.93 -0.69
N TYR A 277 1.35 10.95 -1.43
CA TYR A 277 -0.02 10.51 -1.28
C TYR A 277 -0.28 9.95 0.12
N PHE A 278 0.57 9.05 0.62
CA PHE A 278 0.41 8.49 1.97
C PHE A 278 0.58 9.55 3.06
N GLU A 279 1.49 10.52 2.89
CA GLU A 279 1.64 11.64 3.82
C GLU A 279 0.36 12.48 3.89
N LYS A 280 -0.20 12.88 2.73
CA LYS A 280 -1.49 13.59 2.68
C LYS A 280 -2.61 12.77 3.31
N LEU A 281 -2.73 11.49 2.95
CA LEU A 281 -3.71 10.57 3.51
C LEU A 281 -3.63 10.53 5.04
N LEU A 282 -2.43 10.40 5.60
CA LEU A 282 -2.24 10.35 7.05
C LEU A 282 -2.62 11.66 7.74
N HIS A 283 -2.31 12.82 7.14
CA HIS A 283 -2.76 14.10 7.66
C HIS A 283 -4.28 14.25 7.62
N ASP A 284 -4.92 13.85 6.52
CA ASP A 284 -6.38 13.84 6.40
C ASP A 284 -7.01 12.93 7.47
N LEU A 285 -6.43 11.75 7.72
CA LEU A 285 -6.89 10.83 8.77
C LEU A 285 -6.64 11.35 10.19
N ASP A 286 -5.53 12.06 10.46
CA ASP A 286 -5.29 12.68 11.78
C ASP A 286 -6.33 13.78 12.07
N ILE A 287 -6.68 14.59 11.06
CA ILE A 287 -7.74 15.61 11.17
C ILE A 287 -9.07 14.93 11.55
N ILE A 288 -9.42 13.83 10.90
CA ILE A 288 -10.63 13.05 11.21
C ILE A 288 -10.55 12.46 12.63
N CYS A 289 -9.39 11.94 13.05
CA CYS A 289 -9.24 11.36 14.38
C CYS A 289 -9.19 12.39 15.50
N ALA A 290 -8.81 13.64 15.21
CA ALA A 290 -8.80 14.74 16.17
C ALA A 290 -10.20 15.27 16.46
N LEU A 291 -11.19 14.88 15.65
CA LEU A 291 -12.55 15.29 15.82
C LEU A 291 -13.16 14.66 17.09
N SER A 292 -13.63 15.53 17.98
CA SER A 292 -14.51 15.12 19.07
C SER A 292 -15.88 14.79 18.46
N LEU A 293 -16.48 13.66 18.86
CA LEU A 293 -17.86 13.34 18.49
C LEU A 293 -18.80 14.35 19.14
N ASP A 294 -18.94 15.51 18.48
CA ASP A 294 -19.74 16.62 18.95
C ASP A 294 -21.23 16.26 18.82
N PRO A 295 -22.03 16.38 19.88
CA PRO A 295 -23.47 16.15 19.80
C PRO A 295 -24.20 17.22 18.94
N VAL A 296 -23.57 18.36 18.66
CA VAL A 296 -24.17 19.47 17.91
C VAL A 296 -23.96 19.31 16.40
N LEU A 297 -25.06 19.06 15.67
CA LEU A 297 -25.06 18.87 14.23
C LEU A 297 -24.41 20.02 13.44
N GLU A 298 -24.63 21.28 13.84
CA GLU A 298 -24.07 22.44 13.15
C GLU A 298 -22.54 22.44 13.15
N ASN A 299 -21.91 22.05 14.26
CA ASN A 299 -20.46 21.95 14.37
C ASN A 299 -19.91 20.83 13.47
N VAL A 300 -20.64 19.71 13.39
CA VAL A 300 -20.32 18.59 12.49
C VAL A 300 -20.41 19.03 11.03
N LEU A 301 -21.50 19.71 10.63
CA LEU A 301 -21.67 20.20 9.26
C LEU A 301 -20.62 21.25 8.90
N HIS A 302 -20.29 22.16 9.82
CA HIS A 302 -19.23 23.15 9.62
C HIS A 302 -17.87 22.48 9.43
N PHE A 303 -17.54 21.49 10.26
CA PHE A 303 -16.33 20.70 10.11
C PHE A 303 -16.29 19.97 8.77
N ILE A 304 -17.36 19.26 8.40
CA ILE A 304 -17.45 18.57 7.11
C ILE A 304 -17.22 19.55 5.95
N ALA A 305 -17.88 20.71 5.97
CA ALA A 305 -17.74 21.72 4.94
C ALA A 305 -16.31 22.30 4.89
N GLN A 306 -15.63 22.45 6.02
CA GLN A 306 -14.22 22.86 6.05
C GLN A 306 -13.29 21.76 5.54
N PHE A 307 -13.50 20.51 5.97
CA PHE A 307 -12.71 19.36 5.54
C PHE A 307 -12.82 19.15 4.03
N GLN A 308 -14.00 19.34 3.44
CA GLN A 308 -14.17 19.22 1.99
C GLN A 308 -13.45 20.30 1.18
N LYS A 309 -13.15 21.47 1.78
CA LYS A 309 -12.35 22.50 1.11
C LYS A 309 -10.89 22.08 0.91
N SER A 310 -10.39 21.10 1.65
CA SER A 310 -9.05 20.54 1.41
C SER A 310 -9.02 19.50 0.28
N VAL A 311 -10.17 19.20 -0.34
CA VAL A 311 -10.34 18.20 -1.41
C VAL A 311 -9.74 16.84 -0.98
N PRO A 312 -10.31 16.21 0.07
CA PRO A 312 -9.85 14.93 0.58
C PRO A 312 -10.11 13.82 -0.44
N ASP A 313 -9.20 12.85 -0.50
CA ASP A 313 -9.34 11.68 -1.37
C ASP A 313 -10.49 10.76 -0.87
N LEU A 314 -10.87 9.76 -1.67
CA LEU A 314 -11.98 8.85 -1.35
C LEU A 314 -11.84 8.16 0.01
N VAL A 315 -10.65 7.66 0.33
CA VAL A 315 -10.43 6.89 1.58
C VAL A 315 -10.72 7.73 2.83
N PRO A 316 -10.14 8.93 3.04
CA PRO A 316 -10.51 9.79 4.16
C PRO A 316 -12.01 10.13 4.21
N ARG A 317 -12.63 10.44 3.06
CA ARG A 317 -14.07 10.75 3.00
C ARG A 317 -14.92 9.58 3.48
N ALA A 318 -14.60 8.36 3.08
CA ALA A 318 -15.30 7.15 3.51
C ALA A 318 -15.15 6.88 5.02
N PHE A 319 -13.96 7.14 5.59
CA PHE A 319 -13.77 7.05 7.04
C PHE A 319 -14.60 8.08 7.80
N LEU A 320 -14.57 9.35 7.35
CA LEU A 320 -15.35 10.43 7.96
C LEU A 320 -16.85 10.11 7.91
N GLN A 321 -17.35 9.61 6.79
CA GLN A 321 -18.76 9.26 6.64
C GLN A 321 -19.19 8.13 7.58
N ASN A 322 -18.39 7.06 7.68
CA ASN A 322 -18.70 5.93 8.56
C ASN A 322 -18.72 6.32 10.04
N MET A 323 -17.96 7.34 10.46
CA MET A 323 -18.04 7.87 11.82
C MET A 323 -19.40 8.52 12.12
N TYR A 324 -20.02 9.14 11.11
CA TYR A 324 -21.24 9.92 11.24
C TYR A 324 -22.42 9.29 10.50
N SER A 325 -22.51 7.96 10.46
CA SER A 325 -23.66 7.22 9.90
C SER A 325 -24.94 7.43 10.72
N VAL A 326 -25.35 8.70 10.86
CA VAL A 326 -26.62 9.25 11.31
C VAL A 326 -26.89 10.46 10.38
N SER A 327 -27.80 10.28 9.42
CA SER A 327 -28.43 11.30 8.57
C SER A 327 -27.87 11.54 7.15
N TYR A 328 -28.80 11.46 6.19
CA TYR A 328 -28.64 11.75 4.75
C TYR A 328 -28.00 13.13 4.44
N LEU A 329 -28.04 14.10 5.37
CA LEU A 329 -27.46 15.43 5.15
C LEU A 329 -25.92 15.42 5.00
N CYS A 330 -25.22 14.55 5.73
CA CYS A 330 -23.75 14.47 5.65
C CYS A 330 -23.30 13.94 4.28
N TYR A 331 -24.13 13.13 3.63
CA TYR A 331 -23.85 12.56 2.31
C TYR A 331 -23.71 13.63 1.23
N SER A 332 -24.70 14.53 1.11
CA SER A 332 -24.72 15.57 0.08
C SER A 332 -23.58 16.58 0.19
N LEU A 333 -23.00 16.75 1.38
CA LEU A 333 -21.87 17.65 1.61
C LEU A 333 -20.51 16.97 1.36
N LEU A 334 -20.39 15.67 1.62
CA LEU A 334 -19.16 14.90 1.42
C LEU A 334 -18.95 14.46 -0.05
N PHE A 335 -20.04 14.36 -0.81
CA PHE A 335 -20.06 14.03 -2.22
C PHE A 335 -20.98 15.03 -2.92
N PRO A 336 -20.52 16.27 -3.15
CA PRO A 336 -21.23 17.16 -4.04
C PRO A 336 -21.15 16.52 -5.42
N THR A 337 -22.25 15.88 -5.85
CA THR A 337 -22.49 15.72 -7.28
C THR A 337 -22.29 17.09 -7.92
N TYR A 338 -21.75 17.13 -9.13
CA TYR A 338 -21.84 18.31 -9.98
C TYR A 338 -23.34 18.61 -10.21
N ILE A 339 -24.01 19.22 -9.24
CA ILE A 339 -25.28 19.92 -9.42
C ILE A 339 -24.90 21.25 -10.06
N ASN A 340 -24.42 21.17 -11.29
CA ASN A 340 -24.32 22.32 -12.15
C ASN A 340 -24.52 21.82 -13.58
N ASN A 341 -25.78 21.54 -13.92
CA ASN A 341 -26.20 21.58 -15.32
C ASN A 341 -27.71 21.68 -15.57
N ASP A 342 -28.53 22.21 -14.66
CA ASP A 342 -29.92 22.59 -15.01
C ASP A 342 -30.32 23.93 -14.40
N ALA A 343 -29.45 24.93 -14.60
CA ALA A 343 -29.82 26.33 -14.49
C ALA A 343 -29.50 27.03 -15.81
N LYS A 344 -30.19 26.65 -16.89
CA LYS A 344 -30.56 27.51 -18.03
C LYS A 344 -31.36 26.72 -19.08
N ILE A 345 -32.42 27.39 -19.58
CA ILE A 345 -33.36 27.01 -20.66
C ILE A 345 -34.52 26.15 -20.11
N HIS A 346 -35.75 26.64 -19.89
CA HIS A 346 -36.53 27.73 -20.49
C HIS A 346 -37.36 28.49 -19.45
#